data_AF-A0A239FF78-F1
#
_entry.id   AF-A0A239FF78-F1
#
_cell.length_a   1.000
_cell.length_b   1.000
_cell.length_c   1.000
_cell.angle_alpha   90.00
_cell.angle_beta   90.00
_cell.angle_gamma   90.00
#
_symmetry.space_group_name_H-M   'P 1'
#
loop_
_entity.id
_entity.type
_entity.pdbx_description
1 polymer ?
#
loop_
_entity_poly.entity_id
_entity_poly.type
_entity_poly.pdbx_seq_one_letter_code
_entity_poly.pdbx_strand_id
1 'polypeptide(L)'
;MGPRPSQALLVSVLCQLSESQPRSLAELSGQRENNLLAIRELFRQGRISGVLRDDPLGLEDDQGPLLCDAERLRLRRPYALQVEELKEQAAPPVDGLIRI
;
A
#
# COMPACT_ATOMS: atom_id res chain seq x y z
N MET A 1 -13.71 -12.47 2.62
CA MET A 1 -13.35 -11.04 2.72
C MET A 1 -12.00 -10.93 3.41
N GLY A 2 -10.91 -10.99 2.65
CA GLY A 2 -9.60 -10.58 3.14
C GLY A 2 -9.66 -9.11 3.57
N PRO A 3 -9.11 -8.73 4.73
CA PRO A 3 -9.22 -7.35 5.20
C PRO A 3 -8.38 -6.45 4.28
N ARG A 4 -9.04 -5.49 3.61
CA ARG A 4 -8.29 -4.40 2.96
C ARG A 4 -7.43 -3.71 4.01
N PRO A 5 -6.16 -3.42 3.72
CA PRO A 5 -5.31 -2.69 4.66
C PRO A 5 -5.94 -1.34 4.97
N SER A 6 -5.92 -0.97 6.26
CA SER A 6 -6.43 0.33 6.68
C SER A 6 -5.59 1.45 6.07
N GLN A 7 -6.19 2.61 5.87
CA GLN A 7 -5.45 3.76 5.35
C GLN A 7 -4.27 4.16 6.24
N ALA A 8 -4.42 4.06 7.56
CA ALA A 8 -3.34 4.32 8.50
C ALA A 8 -2.13 3.39 8.25
N LEU A 9 -2.39 2.12 7.92
CA LEU A 9 -1.37 1.15 7.58
C LEU A 9 -0.68 1.49 6.24
N LEU A 10 -1.45 1.91 5.22
CA LEU A 10 -0.88 2.38 3.95
C LEU A 10 0.05 3.59 4.14
N VAL A 11 -0.39 4.59 4.90
CA VAL A 11 0.39 5.79 5.21
C VAL A 11 1.65 5.45 6.01
N SER A 12 1.53 4.53 6.98
CA SER A 12 2.65 4.04 7.78
C SER A 12 3.74 3.36 6.93
N VAL A 13 3.38 2.61 5.89
CA VAL A 13 4.38 2.04 4.98
C VAL A 13 4.95 3.11 4.07
N LEU A 14 4.13 4.00 3.51
CA LEU A 14 4.61 5.08 2.64
C LEU A 14 5.62 6.00 3.34
N CYS A 15 5.43 6.31 4.63
CA CYS A 15 6.33 7.22 5.36
C CYS A 15 7.72 6.63 5.62
N GLN A 16 7.86 5.31 5.49
CA GLN A 16 9.13 4.59 5.66
C GLN A 16 9.90 4.43 4.35
N LEU A 17 9.29 4.74 3.21
CA LEU A 17 9.90 4.59 1.89
C LEU A 17 10.45 5.93 1.37
N SER A 18 11.37 5.83 0.42
CA SER A 18 11.98 6.97 -0.27
C SER A 18 11.88 6.79 -1.78
N GLU A 19 11.98 7.89 -2.52
CA GLU A 19 12.07 7.90 -3.98
C GLU A 19 13.45 7.42 -4.46
N SER A 20 14.51 7.76 -3.73
CA SER A 20 15.90 7.51 -4.13
C SER A 20 16.53 6.29 -3.44
N GLN A 21 16.17 6.05 -2.18
CA GLN A 21 16.76 4.96 -1.39
C GLN A 21 15.82 3.75 -1.36
N PRO A 22 16.16 2.64 -2.06
CA PRO A 22 15.36 1.43 -2.01
C PRO A 22 15.40 0.81 -0.61
N ARG A 23 14.31 0.19 -0.19
CA ARG A 23 14.23 -0.63 1.02
C ARG A 23 13.63 -2.00 0.74
N SER A 24 13.94 -2.96 1.59
CA SER A 24 13.31 -4.27 1.65
C SER A 24 12.24 -4.31 2.74
N LEU A 25 11.35 -5.29 2.66
CA LEU A 25 10.35 -5.57 3.69
C LEU A 25 10.97 -5.74 5.08
N ALA A 26 12.15 -6.36 5.17
CA ALA A 26 12.84 -6.60 6.44
C ALA A 26 13.32 -5.31 7.13
N GLU A 27 13.46 -4.22 6.38
CA GLU A 27 13.86 -2.90 6.90
C GLU A 27 12.66 -2.04 7.35
N LEU A 28 11.43 -2.51 7.10
CA LEU A 28 10.22 -1.82 7.54
C LEU A 28 9.87 -2.20 8.98
N SER A 29 9.55 -1.20 9.78
CA SER A 29 9.04 -1.40 11.13
C SER A 29 7.56 -1.85 11.11
N GLY A 30 7.14 -2.52 12.18
CA GLY A 30 5.79 -3.06 12.33
C GLY A 30 5.70 -4.57 12.05
N GLN A 31 4.47 -5.09 12.02
CA GLN A 31 4.22 -6.52 11.75
C GLN A 31 4.41 -6.81 10.26
N ARG A 32 5.14 -7.89 9.96
CA ARG A 32 5.50 -8.30 8.60
C ARG A 32 4.24 -8.50 7.74
N GLU A 33 3.24 -9.19 8.26
CA GLU A 33 2.00 -9.51 7.55
C GLU A 33 1.23 -8.24 7.16
N ASN A 34 1.14 -7.27 8.07
CA ASN A 34 0.50 -5.98 7.79
C ASN A 34 1.26 -5.20 6.73
N ASN A 35 2.59 -5.19 6.80
CA ASN A 35 3.42 -4.51 5.80
C ASN A 35 3.24 -5.15 4.41
N LEU A 36 3.18 -6.48 4.32
CA LEU A 36 2.92 -7.20 3.07
C LEU A 36 1.56 -6.83 2.46
N LEU A 37 0.50 -6.81 3.27
CA LEU A 37 -0.83 -6.37 2.82
C LEU A 37 -0.80 -4.95 2.27
N ALA A 38 -0.15 -4.03 2.98
CA ALA A 38 -0.01 -2.64 2.58
C ALA A 38 0.80 -2.47 1.29
N ILE A 39 1.94 -3.15 1.18
CA ILE A 39 2.83 -3.11 0.01
C ILE A 39 2.07 -3.59 -1.23
N ARG A 40 1.35 -4.72 -1.14
CA ARG A 40 0.58 -5.26 -2.25
C ARG A 40 -0.47 -4.25 -2.74
N GLU A 41 -1.20 -3.65 -1.81
CA GLU A 41 -2.22 -2.65 -2.15
C GLU A 41 -1.60 -1.36 -2.73
N LEU A 42 -0.52 -0.84 -2.16
CA LEU A 42 0.19 0.34 -2.68
C LEU A 42 0.77 0.07 -4.08
N PHE A 43 1.31 -1.13 -4.32
CA PHE A 43 1.85 -1.51 -5.61
C PHE A 43 0.74 -1.60 -6.66
N ARG A 44 -0.40 -2.22 -6.31
CA ARG A 44 -1.60 -2.30 -7.15
C ARG A 44 -2.15 -0.91 -7.49
N GLN A 45 -2.08 0.04 -6.57
CA GLN A 45 -2.44 1.44 -6.78
C GLN A 45 -1.40 2.24 -7.59
N GLY A 46 -0.26 1.63 -7.96
CA GLY A 46 0.82 2.31 -8.68
C GLY A 46 1.56 3.37 -7.85
N ARG A 47 1.40 3.35 -6.52
CA ARG A 47 1.98 4.32 -5.57
C ARG A 47 3.47 4.04 -5.31
N ILE A 48 3.83 2.77 -5.32
CA ILE A 48 5.19 2.30 -5.10
C ILE A 48 5.68 1.44 -6.27
N SER A 49 6.98 1.22 -6.32
CA SER A 49 7.65 0.27 -7.21
C SER A 49 8.56 -0.63 -6.39
N GLY A 50 8.92 -1.78 -6.92
CA GLY A 50 9.75 -2.77 -6.23
C GLY A 50 9.69 -4.13 -6.91
N VAL A 51 10.36 -5.10 -6.30
CA VAL A 51 10.33 -6.51 -6.67
C VAL A 51 9.42 -7.22 -5.66
N LEU A 52 8.34 -7.79 -6.14
CA LEU A 52 7.38 -8.55 -5.35
C LEU A 52 7.58 -10.04 -5.58
N ARG A 53 7.54 -10.85 -4.52
CA ARG A 53 7.57 -12.30 -4.60
C ARG A 53 6.31 -12.87 -3.96
N ASP A 54 5.49 -13.48 -4.80
CA ASP A 54 4.28 -14.16 -4.38
C ASP A 54 4.57 -15.49 -3.70
N ASP A 55 3.56 -16.04 -3.04
CA ASP A 55 3.64 -17.29 -2.32
C ASP A 55 3.92 -18.46 -3.29
N PRO A 56 5.00 -19.24 -3.06
CA PRO A 56 5.39 -20.32 -3.96
C PRO A 56 4.42 -21.51 -3.95
N LEU A 57 3.55 -21.61 -2.94
CA LEU A 57 2.49 -22.61 -2.88
C LEU A 57 1.23 -22.17 -3.64
N GLY A 58 1.23 -20.97 -4.22
CA GLY A 58 0.11 -20.44 -4.99
C GLY A 58 -1.10 -20.10 -4.13
N LEU A 59 -0.87 -19.77 -2.85
CA LEU A 59 -1.93 -19.31 -1.96
C LEU A 59 -2.37 -17.90 -2.38
N GLU A 60 -3.67 -17.69 -2.36
CA GLU A 60 -4.31 -16.43 -2.72
C GLU A 60 -5.34 -16.06 -1.66
N ASP A 61 -5.62 -14.76 -1.55
CA ASP A 61 -6.79 -14.25 -0.86
C ASP A 61 -7.70 -13.50 -1.85
N ASP A 62 -8.75 -12.85 -1.35
CA ASP A 62 -9.69 -12.10 -2.19
C ASP A 62 -9.04 -10.94 -2.98
N GLN A 63 -7.76 -10.61 -2.72
CA GLN A 63 -7.01 -9.60 -3.44
C GLN A 63 -5.97 -10.18 -4.42
N GLY A 64 -5.93 -11.50 -4.60
CA GLY A 64 -5.01 -12.22 -5.48
C GLY A 64 -3.90 -12.95 -4.71
N PRO A 65 -2.77 -13.28 -5.38
CA PRO A 65 -1.66 -13.99 -4.78
C PRO A 65 -1.19 -13.36 -3.47
N LEU A 66 -0.94 -14.21 -2.48
CA LEU A 66 -0.32 -13.75 -1.24
C LEU A 66 1.11 -13.31 -1.52
N LEU A 67 1.47 -12.16 -0.97
CA LEU A 67 2.84 -11.66 -1.06
C LEU A 67 3.64 -12.25 0.10
N CYS A 68 4.73 -12.98 -0.19
CA CYS A 68 5.61 -13.51 0.84
C CYS A 68 6.78 -12.59 1.14
N ASP A 69 7.25 -11.87 0.12
CA ASP A 69 8.42 -11.01 0.26
C ASP A 69 8.39 -9.83 -0.70
N ALA A 70 9.11 -8.78 -0.34
CA ALA A 70 9.23 -7.60 -1.17
C ALA A 70 10.58 -6.90 -0.98
N GLU A 71 11.21 -6.54 -2.10
CA GLU A 71 12.50 -5.88 -2.13
C GLU A 71 12.52 -4.66 -3.04
N ARG A 72 13.54 -3.81 -2.86
CA ARG A 72 13.79 -2.62 -3.68
C ARG A 72 12.59 -1.67 -3.75
N LEU A 73 11.80 -1.62 -2.67
CA LEU A 73 10.63 -0.79 -2.50
C LEU A 73 11.01 0.68 -2.56
N ARG A 74 10.31 1.43 -3.42
CA ARG A 74 10.48 2.88 -3.61
C ARG A 74 9.15 3.56 -3.85
N LEU A 75 9.05 4.80 -3.41
CA LEU A 75 7.97 5.68 -3.82
C LEU A 75 8.09 5.98 -5.32
N ARG A 76 6.97 5.98 -6.07
CA ARG A 76 6.99 6.42 -7.48
C ARG A 76 6.88 7.94 -7.64
N ARG A 77 6.49 8.63 -6.57
CA ARG A 77 6.25 10.07 -6.52
C ARG A 77 6.35 10.56 -5.06
N PRO A 78 6.39 11.89 -4.81
CA PRO A 78 6.57 12.42 -3.45
C PRO A 78 5.52 11.93 -2.46
N TYR A 79 5.98 11.56 -1.25
CA TYR A 79 5.14 11.07 -0.15
C TYR A 79 3.92 11.96 0.12
N ALA A 80 4.13 13.28 0.21
CA ALA A 80 3.08 14.25 0.55
C ALA A 80 1.87 14.15 -0.40
N LEU A 81 2.11 14.12 -1.71
CA LEU A 81 1.06 13.99 -2.73
C LEU A 81 0.29 12.67 -2.58
N GLN A 82 1.01 11.57 -2.30
CA GLN A 82 0.37 10.27 -2.16
C GLN A 82 -0.55 10.21 -0.93
N VAL A 83 -0.18 10.87 0.16
CA VAL A 83 -0.98 10.92 1.38
C VAL A 83 -2.25 11.75 1.19
N GLU A 84 -2.15 12.89 0.49
CA GLU A 84 -3.32 13.72 0.18
C GLU A 84 -4.34 12.93 -0.64
N GLU A 85 -3.92 12.28 -1.72
CA GLU A 85 -4.81 11.46 -2.54
C GLU A 85 -5.42 10.27 -1.77
N LEU A 86 -4.65 9.64 -0.87
CA LEU A 86 -5.20 8.57 -0.02
C LEU A 86 -6.29 9.13 0.90
N LYS A 87 -6.12 10.34 1.44
CA LYS A 87 -7.11 11.03 2.27
C LYS A 87 -8.36 11.38 1.47
N GLU A 88 -8.20 11.88 0.25
CA GLU A 88 -9.32 12.18 -0.64
C GLU A 88 -10.11 10.93 -1.03
N GLN A 89 -9.44 9.80 -1.28
CA GLN A 89 -10.10 8.51 -1.59
C GLN A 89 -10.90 7.93 -0.42
N ALA A 90 -10.60 8.35 0.81
CA ALA A 90 -11.33 7.94 2.00
C ALA A 90 -12.45 8.91 2.39
N ALA A 91 -12.53 10.09 1.76
CA ALA A 91 -13.65 10.99 1.96
C ALA A 91 -14.92 10.38 1.30
N PRO A 92 -16.08 10.40 1.98
CA PRO A 92 -17.32 9.99 1.34
C PRO A 92 -17.58 10.89 0.11
N PRO A 93 -18.23 10.38 -0.95
CA PRO A 93 -18.68 11.25 -2.02
C PRO A 93 -19.57 12.32 -1.38
N VAL A 94 -19.26 13.59 -1.63
CA VAL A 94 -20.17 14.69 -1.33
C VAL A 94 -21.37 14.56 -2.25
N ASP A 95 -22.28 13.66 -1.87
CA ASP A 95 -23.56 13.46 -2.54
C ASP A 95 -24.38 14.76 -2.41
N GLY A 96 -25.08 15.07 -3.49
CA GLY A 96 -25.49 16.42 -3.84
C GLY A 96 -26.34 17.12 -2.79
N LEU A 97 -25.87 18.27 -2.32
CA LEU A 97 -26.72 19.31 -1.75
C LEU A 97 -27.50 19.97 -2.90
N ILE A 98 -28.48 19.27 -3.46
CA ILE A 98 -29.57 19.90 -4.21
C ILE A 98 -30.47 20.55 -3.17
N ARG A 99 -30.29 21.87 -2.98
CA ARG A 99 -31.29 22.70 -2.30
C ARG A 99 -32.47 22.89 -3.26
N ILE A 100 -33.63 22.37 -2.87
CA ILE A 100 -34.94 22.73 -3.42
C ILE A 100 -35.50 23.89 -2.60
#